data_AF-A0A251UXA9-F1
#
_entry.id   AF-A0A251UXA9-F1
#
_cell.length_a   1.000
_cell.length_b   1.000
_cell.length_c   1.000
_cell.angle_alpha   90.00
_cell.angle_beta   90.00
_cell.angle_gamma   90.00
#
_symmetry.space_group_name_H-M   'P 1'
#
loop_
_entity.id
_entity.type
_entity.pdbx_description
1 polymer ?
#
loop_
_entity_poly.entity_id
_entity_poly.type
_entity_poly.pdbx_seq_one_letter_code
_entity_poly.pdbx_strand_id
1 'polypeptide(L)'
;MKDYFDAAPVHGPNVFRRRFRMSQRLFLRINNDLENTYDFFKQRMDARGYLGFTSIQKVTSALRVLAYGNTYDINDDYLKMAEKTTRDTLEHFCYVIWKTLFEKPHLERPSKNI
;
A
#
# COMPACT_ATOMS: atom_id res chain seq x y z
N MET A 1 -9.24 0.83 -9.53
CA MET A 1 -9.42 -0.01 -8.31
C MET A 1 -10.76 -0.73 -8.24
N LYS A 2 -11.85 -0.13 -8.74
CA LYS A 2 -13.18 -0.78 -8.81
C LYS A 2 -13.13 -2.18 -9.46
N ASP A 3 -12.31 -2.34 -10.51
CA ASP A 3 -12.12 -3.63 -11.20
C ASP A 3 -11.80 -4.82 -10.29
N TYR A 4 -11.22 -4.58 -9.11
CA TYR A 4 -10.86 -5.62 -8.14
C TYR A 4 -11.67 -5.59 -6.84
N PHE A 5 -12.08 -4.41 -6.39
CA PHE A 5 -12.59 -4.19 -5.03
C PHE A 5 -14.06 -3.76 -4.97
N ASP A 6 -14.74 -3.65 -6.11
CA ASP A 6 -16.18 -3.37 -6.14
C ASP A 6 -17.00 -4.62 -5.81
N ALA A 7 -18.30 -4.45 -5.52
CA ALA A 7 -19.19 -5.56 -5.16
C ALA A 7 -19.32 -6.61 -6.28
N ALA A 8 -19.19 -6.19 -7.53
CA ALA A 8 -19.11 -7.04 -8.71
C ALA A 8 -17.78 -6.75 -9.46
N PRO A 9 -16.65 -7.33 -9.02
CA PRO A 9 -15.34 -7.02 -9.59
C PRO A 9 -15.21 -7.58 -10.99
N VAL A 10 -14.69 -6.77 -11.92
CA VAL A 10 -14.39 -7.16 -13.31
C VAL A 10 -13.35 -8.28 -13.36
N HIS A 11 -12.46 -8.34 -12.38
CA HIS A 11 -11.38 -9.30 -12.30
C HIS A 11 -11.51 -10.19 -11.07
N GLY A 12 -11.63 -11.49 -11.31
CA GLY A 12 -11.67 -12.49 -10.24
C GLY A 12 -10.33 -12.68 -9.51
N PRO A 13 -10.33 -13.46 -8.41
CA PRO A 13 -9.17 -13.64 -7.53
C PRO A 13 -7.90 -14.15 -8.23
N ASN A 14 -8.03 -14.98 -9.27
CA ASN A 14 -6.90 -15.51 -10.04
C ASN A 14 -6.16 -14.41 -10.81
N VAL A 15 -6.90 -13.49 -11.42
CA VAL A 15 -6.33 -12.35 -12.14
C VAL A 15 -5.66 -11.39 -11.16
N PHE A 16 -6.30 -11.14 -10.02
CA PHE A 16 -5.72 -10.35 -8.93
C PHE A 16 -4.37 -10.94 -8.50
N ARG A 17 -4.32 -12.23 -8.18
CA ARG A 17 -3.10 -12.93 -7.75
C ARG A 17 -1.99 -12.87 -8.79
N ARG A 18 -2.33 -12.99 -10.08
CA ARG A 18 -1.33 -12.87 -11.16
C ARG A 18 -0.72 -11.46 -11.23
N ARG A 19 -1.53 -10.42 -11.02
CA ARG A 19 -1.10 -9.01 -11.12
C ARG A 19 -0.36 -8.50 -9.89
N PHE A 20 -0.85 -8.83 -8.70
CA PHE A 20 -0.30 -8.33 -7.43
C PHE A 20 0.60 -9.34 -6.71
N ARG A 21 0.75 -10.55 -7.27
CA ARG A 21 1.56 -11.65 -6.71
C ARG A 21 1.16 -12.09 -5.30
N MET A 22 -0.05 -11.73 -4.86
CA MET A 22 -0.63 -12.11 -3.56
C MET A 22 -2.15 -12.28 -3.64
N SER A 23 -2.76 -12.88 -2.61
CA SER A 23 -4.22 -12.95 -2.54
C SER A 23 -4.83 -11.58 -2.22
N GLN A 24 -6.06 -11.35 -2.67
CA GLN A 24 -6.80 -10.13 -2.36
C GLN A 24 -7.02 -9.95 -0.86
N ARG A 25 -7.23 -11.05 -0.13
CA ARG A 25 -7.34 -11.04 1.33
C ARG A 25 -6.07 -10.55 2.01
N LEU A 26 -4.90 -11.02 1.57
CA LEU A 26 -3.61 -10.57 2.12
C LEU A 26 -3.37 -9.09 1.80
N PHE A 27 -3.66 -8.68 0.55
CA PHE A 27 -3.57 -7.28 0.16
C PHE A 27 -4.42 -6.39 1.07
N LEU A 28 -5.69 -6.75 1.32
CA LEU A 28 -6.58 -5.95 2.16
C LEU A 28 -6.11 -5.88 3.61
N ARG A 29 -5.54 -6.96 4.14
CA ARG A 29 -4.94 -6.96 5.48
C ARG A 29 -3.77 -5.97 5.55
N ILE A 30 -2.82 -6.05 4.60
CA ILE A 30 -1.69 -5.12 4.52
C ILE A 30 -2.20 -3.67 4.40
N ASN A 31 -3.16 -3.43 3.51
CA ASN A 31 -3.76 -2.11 3.33
C ASN A 31 -4.34 -1.54 4.62
N ASN A 32 -5.12 -2.34 5.34
CA ASN A 32 -5.78 -1.91 6.57
C ASN A 32 -4.76 -1.66 7.69
N ASP A 33 -3.76 -2.52 7.83
CA ASP A 33 -2.69 -2.33 8.81
C ASP A 33 -1.93 -1.03 8.54
N LEU A 34 -1.63 -0.74 7.25
CA LEU A 34 -0.95 0.49 6.83
C LEU A 34 -1.80 1.73 7.05
N GLU A 35 -3.07 1.71 6.65
CA GLU A 35 -4.00 2.83 6.79
C GLU A 35 -4.25 3.21 8.25
N ASN A 36 -4.37 2.21 9.13
CA ASN A 36 -4.62 2.45 10.54
C ASN A 36 -3.37 2.96 11.28
N THR A 37 -2.19 2.49 10.88
CA THR A 37 -0.94 2.74 11.62
C THR A 37 -0.19 3.97 11.12
N TYR A 38 -0.17 4.23 9.81
CA TYR A 38 0.70 5.22 9.19
C TYR A 38 -0.10 6.33 8.51
N ASP A 39 0.13 7.56 8.98
CA ASP A 39 -0.56 8.75 8.51
C ASP A 39 -0.42 9.03 7.01
N PHE A 40 0.69 8.62 6.41
CA PHE A 40 0.90 8.72 4.97
C PHE A 40 -0.14 7.93 4.18
N PHE A 41 -0.57 6.76 4.66
CA PHE A 41 -1.48 5.88 3.95
C PHE A 41 -2.95 6.27 4.10
N LYS A 42 -3.30 7.01 5.15
CA LYS A 42 -4.65 7.57 5.33
C LYS A 42 -5.01 8.48 4.16
N GLN A 43 -6.27 8.41 3.72
CA GLN A 43 -6.80 9.37 2.76
C GLN A 43 -7.01 10.73 3.46
N ARG A 44 -6.41 11.79 2.91
CA ARG A 44 -6.47 13.15 3.45
C ARG A 44 -6.70 14.14 2.33
N MET A 45 -7.25 15.30 2.67
CA MET A 45 -7.28 16.43 1.74
C MET A 45 -5.85 16.93 1.50
N ASP A 46 -5.53 17.24 0.25
CA ASP A 46 -4.27 17.86 -0.12
C ASP A 46 -4.28 19.37 0.23
N ALA A 47 -3.15 20.03 0.03
CA ALA A 47 -3.00 21.46 0.30
C ALA A 47 -3.89 22.36 -0.58
N ARG A 48 -4.49 21.81 -1.64
CA ARG A 48 -5.41 22.49 -2.56
C ARG A 48 -6.87 22.18 -2.23
N GLY A 49 -7.14 21.37 -1.20
CA GLY A 49 -8.47 20.97 -0.77
C GLY A 49 -9.07 19.80 -1.54
N TYR A 50 -8.29 19.12 -2.40
CA TYR A 50 -8.75 17.93 -3.11
C TYR A 50 -8.53 16.67 -2.27
N LEU A 51 -9.46 15.72 -2.36
CA LEU A 51 -9.31 14.45 -1.69
C LEU A 51 -8.15 13.66 -2.32
N GLY A 52 -7.10 13.40 -1.54
CA GLY A 52 -5.93 12.67 -1.98
C GLY A 52 -6.21 11.18 -2.27
N PHE A 53 -5.16 10.47 -2.66
CA PHE A 53 -5.25 9.03 -2.95
C PHE A 53 -5.61 8.21 -1.71
N THR A 54 -6.46 7.21 -1.91
CA THR A 54 -6.80 6.20 -0.89
C THR A 54 -5.59 5.34 -0.54
N SER A 55 -5.61 4.70 0.63
CA SER A 55 -4.60 3.70 1.01
C SER A 55 -4.48 2.60 -0.06
N ILE A 56 -5.61 2.12 -0.59
CA ILE A 56 -5.63 1.08 -1.62
C ILE A 56 -4.89 1.53 -2.87
N GLN A 57 -5.08 2.78 -3.32
CA GLN A 57 -4.36 3.33 -4.48
C GLN A 57 -2.85 3.42 -4.20
N LYS A 58 -2.46 3.88 -3.01
CA LYS A 58 -1.06 4.00 -2.61
C LYS A 58 -0.38 2.62 -2.57
N VAL A 59 -0.95 1.67 -1.84
CA VAL A 59 -0.41 0.29 -1.73
C VAL A 59 -0.36 -0.40 -3.10
N THR A 60 -1.39 -0.22 -3.92
CA THR A 60 -1.40 -0.73 -5.31
C THR A 60 -0.24 -0.14 -6.12
N SER A 61 -0.02 1.17 -6.02
CA SER A 61 1.06 1.86 -6.74
C SER A 61 2.44 1.27 -6.36
N ALA A 62 2.73 1.18 -5.06
CA ALA A 62 4.00 0.60 -4.58
C ALA A 62 4.20 -0.86 -5.01
N LEU A 63 3.19 -1.72 -4.84
CA LEU A 63 3.29 -3.13 -5.22
C LEU A 63 3.48 -3.32 -6.72
N ARG A 64 2.89 -2.47 -7.56
CA ARG A 64 3.09 -2.54 -9.00
C ARG A 64 4.51 -2.15 -9.40
N VAL A 65 5.08 -1.09 -8.82
CA VAL A 65 6.49 -0.73 -9.07
C VAL A 65 7.42 -1.86 -8.62
N LEU A 66 7.17 -2.46 -7.45
CA LEU A 66 7.95 -3.61 -6.96
C LEU A 66 7.81 -4.86 -7.84
N ALA A 67 6.63 -5.13 -8.39
CA ALA A 67 6.38 -6.32 -9.19
C ALA A 67 6.89 -6.21 -10.64
N TYR A 68 6.94 -5.00 -11.20
CA TYR A 68 7.18 -4.78 -12.63
C TYR A 68 8.39 -3.89 -12.95
N GLY A 69 9.00 -3.21 -11.97
CA GLY A 69 10.17 -2.33 -12.17
C GLY A 69 9.78 -0.89 -12.49
N ASN A 70 10.61 -0.19 -13.29
CA ASN A 70 10.49 1.25 -13.59
C ASN A 70 9.22 1.59 -14.40
N THR A 71 8.07 1.56 -13.73
CA THR A 71 6.73 1.70 -14.32
C THR A 71 5.98 2.89 -13.71
N TYR A 72 6.69 3.97 -13.41
CA TYR A 72 6.04 5.20 -12.93
C TYR A 72 4.99 5.70 -13.92
N ASP A 73 5.30 5.66 -15.21
CA ASP A 73 4.40 6.06 -16.30
C ASP A 73 3.12 5.20 -16.38
N ILE A 74 3.24 3.89 -16.16
CA ILE A 74 2.09 2.97 -16.18
C ILE A 74 1.17 3.22 -14.97
N ASN A 75 1.72 3.64 -13.83
CA ASN A 75 0.93 4.01 -12.67
C ASN A 75 0.24 5.36 -12.88
N ASP A 76 0.84 6.30 -13.61
CA ASP A 76 0.15 7.52 -14.02
C ASP A 76 -1.04 7.20 -14.93
N ASP A 77 -0.88 6.34 -15.93
CA ASP A 77 -2.00 5.96 -16.81
C ASP A 77 -3.10 5.18 -16.09
N TYR A 78 -2.73 4.23 -15.21
CA TYR A 78 -3.70 3.32 -14.58
C TYR A 78 -4.33 3.88 -13.29
N LEU A 79 -3.55 4.61 -12.48
CA LEU A 79 -3.99 5.18 -11.20
C LEU A 79 -4.19 6.70 -11.24
N LYS A 80 -3.78 7.36 -12.34
CA LYS A 80 -3.71 8.84 -12.45
C LYS A 80 -2.87 9.43 -11.34
N MET A 81 -1.75 8.76 -11.04
CA MET A 81 -0.84 9.10 -9.96
C MET A 81 0.49 9.60 -10.54
N ALA A 82 0.76 10.89 -10.34
CA ALA A 82 2.00 11.53 -10.77
C ALA A 82 3.24 10.78 -10.28
N GLU A 83 4.32 10.83 -11.07
CA GLU A 83 5.60 10.15 -10.79
C GLU A 83 6.10 10.41 -9.36
N LYS A 84 6.10 11.69 -8.93
CA LYS A 84 6.54 12.07 -7.58
C LYS A 84 5.74 11.35 -6.51
N THR A 85 4.42 11.35 -6.60
CA THR A 85 3.56 10.67 -5.63
C THR A 85 3.78 9.16 -5.63
N THR A 86 4.03 8.56 -6.81
CA THR A 86 4.36 7.15 -6.93
C THR A 86 5.69 6.82 -6.23
N ARG A 87 6.72 7.66 -6.41
CA ARG A 87 8.02 7.53 -5.74
C ARG A 87 7.89 7.65 -4.23
N ASP A 88 7.25 8.72 -3.75
CA ASP A 88 7.01 8.95 -2.32
C ASP A 88 6.26 7.77 -1.69
N THR A 89 5.29 7.21 -2.42
CA THR A 89 4.51 6.05 -1.99
C THR A 89 5.36 4.78 -1.90
N LEU A 90 6.23 4.53 -2.89
CA LEU A 90 7.15 3.39 -2.86
C LEU A 90 8.12 3.49 -1.68
N GLU A 91 8.70 4.67 -1.45
CA GLU A 91 9.64 4.92 -0.36
C GLU A 91 8.99 4.67 1.00
N HIS A 92 7.80 5.24 1.25
CA HIS A 92 7.06 5.02 2.50
C HIS A 92 6.68 3.55 2.67
N PHE A 93 6.24 2.88 1.60
CA PHE A 93 5.90 1.47 1.66
C PHE A 93 7.11 0.60 2.03
N CYS A 94 8.24 0.78 1.35
CA CYS A 94 9.48 0.05 1.65
C CYS A 94 9.99 0.34 3.06
N TYR A 95 9.96 1.60 3.51
CA TYR A 95 10.33 1.98 4.87
C TYR A 95 9.47 1.25 5.90
N VAL A 96 8.15 1.23 5.72
CA VAL A 96 7.25 0.54 6.65
C VAL A 96 7.51 -0.96 6.67
N ILE A 97 7.65 -1.61 5.51
CA ILE A 97 7.96 -3.04 5.44
C ILE A 97 9.30 -3.34 6.14
N TRP A 98 10.32 -2.54 5.89
CA TRP A 98 11.62 -2.67 6.57
C TRP A 98 11.46 -2.53 8.08
N LYS A 99 10.74 -1.50 8.53
CA LYS A 99 10.45 -1.26 9.95
C LYS A 99 9.76 -2.46 10.59
N THR A 100 8.69 -2.96 9.96
CA THR A 100 7.93 -4.12 10.48
C THR A 100 8.75 -5.42 10.53
N LEU A 101 9.68 -5.63 9.59
CA LEU A 101 10.46 -6.87 9.52
C LEU A 101 11.74 -6.84 10.37
N PHE A 102 12.36 -5.67 10.54
CA PHE A 102 13.69 -5.55 11.13
C PHE A 102 13.72 -4.77 12.45
N GLU A 103 12.74 -3.91 12.71
CA GLU A 103 12.58 -3.27 14.02
C GLU A 103 11.83 -4.26 14.93
N LYS A 104 12.57 -5.01 15.76
CA LYS A 104 11.96 -5.87 16.78
C LYS A 104 11.03 -5.02 17.67
N PRO A 105 9.87 -5.54 18.12
CA PRO A 105 9.17 -4.93 19.24
C PRO A 105 10.18 -4.83 20.37
N HIS A 106 10.32 -3.62 20.92
CA HIS A 106 11.25 -3.35 22.02
C HIS A 106 11.11 -4.47 23.06
N LEU A 107 12.23 -5.13 23.34
CA LEU A 107 12.35 -6.20 24.32
C LEU A 107 11.45 -5.91 25.52
N GLU A 108 10.40 -6.72 25.71
CA GLU A 108 9.74 -6.79 27.01
C GLU A 108 10.84 -7.12 28.01
N ARG A 109 11.21 -6.14 28.83
CA ARG A 109 12.11 -6.38 29.95
C ARG A 109 11.51 -7.54 30.74
N PRO A 110 12.27 -8.60 31.04
CA PRO A 110 11.78 -9.59 31.97
C PRO A 110 11.46 -8.83 33.27
N SER A 111 10.20 -8.87 33.67
CA SER A 111 9.79 -8.43 35.00
C SER A 111 10.67 -9.20 35.98
N LYS A 112 11.53 -8.46 36.69
CA LYS A 112 12.16 -8.98 37.90
C LYS A 112 11.02 -9.22 38.89
N ASN A 113 10.44 -10.41 38.85
CA ASN A 113 9.65 -10.91 39.95
C ASN A 113 10.63 -11.27 41.07
N ILE A 114 10.55 -10.42 42.10
CA ILE A 114 10.96 -10.47 43.50
C ILE A 114 11.52 -11.82 43.97
#